data_AF-A0A7C7L4H1-F1
#
_entry.id   AF-A0A7C7L4H1-F1
#
_cell.length_a   1.000
_cell.length_b   1.000
_cell.length_c   1.000
_cell.angle_alpha   90.00
_cell.angle_beta   90.00
_cell.angle_gamma   90.00
#
_symmetry.space_group_name_H-M   'P 1'
#
loop_
_entity.id
_entity.type
_entity.pdbx_description
1 polymer ?
#
loop_
_entity_poly.entity_id
_entity_poly.type
_entity_poly.pdbx_seq_one_letter_code
_entity_poly.pdbx_strand_id
1 'polypeptide(L)'
;MSTRDIEEAVKRYQTNAVTIAILVHAFIFVTGIITLVVLKQPIWVFALTHGTIQAIALINAAFGHRLYRKYLLMRLRNQIKID
;
A
#
# COMPACT_ATOMS: atom_id res chain seq x y z
N MET A 1 14.35 -13.17 16.50
CA MET A 1 13.71 -11.91 16.08
C MET A 1 12.99 -11.31 17.28
N SER A 2 13.42 -10.14 17.72
CA SER A 2 12.93 -9.43 18.90
C SER A 2 11.63 -8.67 18.60
N THR A 3 10.88 -8.32 19.64
CA THR A 3 9.70 -7.43 19.53
C THR A 3 10.07 -6.06 18.96
N ARG A 4 11.27 -5.56 19.25
CA ARG A 4 11.83 -4.34 18.66
C ARG A 4 12.01 -4.46 17.14
N ASP A 5 12.51 -5.59 16.67
CA ASP A 5 12.70 -5.85 15.23
C ASP A 5 11.35 -5.86 14.47
N ILE A 6 10.29 -6.37 15.11
CA ILE A 6 8.93 -6.36 14.54
C ILE A 6 8.39 -4.94 14.42
N GLU A 7 8.58 -4.13 15.46
CA GLU A 7 8.09 -2.75 15.49
C GLU A 7 8.79 -1.86 14.47
N GLU A 8 10.11 -2.03 14.32
CA GLU A 8 10.90 -1.32 13.31
C GLU A 8 10.50 -1.75 11.88
N ALA A 9 10.26 -3.04 11.65
CA ALA A 9 9.76 -3.55 10.37
C ALA A 9 8.37 -3.00 10.03
N VAL A 10 7.46 -2.92 11.00
CA VAL A 10 6.11 -2.35 10.82
C VAL A 10 6.18 -0.86 10.52
N LYS A 11 7.04 -0.11 11.23
CA LYS A 11 7.24 1.32 10.99
C LYS A 11 7.83 1.60 9.60
N ARG A 12 8.79 0.79 9.16
CA ARG A 12 9.36 0.86 7.79
C ARG A 12 8.30 0.55 6.74
N TYR A 13 7.46 -0.45 6.98
CA TYR A 13 6.32 -0.76 6.10
C TYR A 13 5.35 0.41 6.00
N GLN A 14 4.95 1.02 7.13
CA GLN A 14 4.08 2.19 7.13
C GLN A 14 4.68 3.36 6.35
N THR A 15 5.96 3.65 6.59
CA THR A 15 6.68 4.74 5.91
C THR A 15 6.74 4.51 4.40
N ASN A 16 7.04 3.27 3.97
CA ASN A 16 7.05 2.91 2.56
C ASN A 16 5.65 2.97 1.93
N ALA A 17 4.63 2.50 2.63
CA ALA A 17 3.25 2.55 2.15
C ALA A 17 2.78 3.99 1.91
N VAL A 18 3.10 4.92 2.84
CA VAL A 18 2.81 6.35 2.68
C VAL A 18 3.61 6.95 1.53
N THR A 19 4.90 6.63 1.43
CA THR A 19 5.77 7.12 0.34
C THR A 19 5.24 6.68 -1.02
N ILE A 20 4.87 5.41 -1.17
CA ILE A 20 4.27 4.87 -2.39
C ILE A 20 2.94 5.58 -2.69
N ALA A 21 2.09 5.81 -1.69
CA ALA A 21 0.83 6.51 -1.89
C ALA A 21 1.05 7.93 -2.43
N ILE A 22 2.05 8.67 -1.93
CA ILE A 22 2.42 10.00 -2.42
C ILE A 22 2.89 9.93 -3.88
N LEU A 23 3.77 8.97 -4.21
CA LEU A 23 4.28 8.79 -5.57
C LEU A 23 3.15 8.46 -6.56
N VAL A 24 2.23 7.56 -6.19
CA VAL A 24 1.07 7.21 -7.03
C VAL A 24 0.16 8.42 -7.27
N HIS A 25 -0.07 9.25 -6.24
CA HIS A 25 -0.83 10.48 -6.40
C HIS A 25 -0.11 11.49 -7.30
N ALA A 26 1.21 11.64 -7.19
CA ALA A 26 1.96 12.53 -8.08
C ALA A 26 1.90 12.08 -9.55
N PHE A 27 1.90 10.76 -9.80
CA PHE A 27 1.77 10.18 -11.15
C PHE A 27 0.37 10.26 -11.75
N ILE A 28 -0.63 10.73 -11.01
CA ILE A 28 -1.99 10.85 -11.52
C ILE A 28 -2.09 11.83 -12.69
N PHE A 29 -1.31 12.91 -12.67
CA PHE A 29 -1.34 13.91 -13.74
C PHE A 29 -0.83 13.32 -15.05
N VAL A 30 0.24 12.53 -15.00
CA VAL A 30 0.80 11.84 -16.16
C VAL A 30 -0.18 10.81 -16.71
N THR A 31 -0.74 9.96 -15.83
CA THR A 31 -1.70 8.93 -16.26
C THR A 31 -3.01 9.53 -16.76
N GLY A 32 -3.49 10.62 -16.16
CA GLY A 32 -4.66 11.37 -16.61
C GLY A 32 -4.47 11.98 -18.00
N ILE A 33 -3.32 12.60 -18.28
CA ILE A 33 -3.01 13.12 -19.62
C ILE A 33 -2.99 11.98 -20.65
N ILE A 34 -2.30 10.88 -20.36
CA ILE A 34 -2.21 9.75 -21.29
C ILE A 34 -3.62 9.16 -21.57
N THR A 35 -4.39 8.88 -20.52
CA THR A 35 -5.70 8.23 -20.67
C THR A 35 -6.75 9.13 -21.33
N LEU A 36 -6.83 10.41 -20.93
CA LEU A 36 -7.86 11.32 -21.43
C LEU A 36 -7.49 11.99 -22.76
N VAL A 37 -6.21 12.35 -22.95
CA VAL A 37 -5.78 13.12 -24.13
C VAL A 37 -5.27 12.19 -25.23
N VAL A 38 -4.36 11.25 -24.90
CA VAL A 38 -3.73 10.37 -25.89
C VAL A 38 -4.66 9.23 -26.28
N LEU A 39 -5.17 8.50 -25.29
CA LEU A 39 -6.04 7.34 -25.51
C LEU A 39 -7.51 7.71 -25.69
N LYS A 40 -7.89 8.98 -25.43
CA LYS A 40 -9.27 9.49 -25.52
C LYS A 40 -10.27 8.62 -24.76
N GLN A 41 -9.84 8.05 -23.64
CA GLN A 41 -10.71 7.23 -22.82
C GLN A 41 -11.80 8.09 -22.16
N PRO A 42 -12.98 7.52 -21.91
CA PRO A 42 -14.03 8.21 -21.19
C PRO A 42 -13.56 8.63 -19.80
N ILE A 43 -13.90 9.85 -19.36
CA ILE A 43 -13.55 10.38 -18.03
C ILE A 43 -13.95 9.42 -16.91
N TRP A 44 -15.09 8.73 -17.05
CA TRP A 44 -15.56 7.78 -16.05
C TRP A 44 -14.62 6.57 -15.88
N VAL A 45 -13.93 6.13 -16.95
CA VAL A 45 -12.96 5.02 -16.87
C VAL A 45 -11.76 5.45 -16.04
N PHE A 46 -11.24 6.65 -16.28
CA PHE A 46 -10.15 7.23 -15.49
C PHE A 46 -10.56 7.43 -14.04
N ALA A 47 -11.75 7.98 -13.79
CA ALA A 47 -12.27 8.21 -12.44
C ALA A 47 -12.46 6.90 -11.66
N LEU A 48 -13.01 5.85 -12.29
CA LEU A 48 -13.18 4.54 -11.66
C LEU A 48 -11.84 3.88 -11.36
N THR A 49 -10.92 3.86 -12.32
CA THR A 49 -9.61 3.22 -12.14
C THR A 49 -8.80 3.96 -11.07
N HIS A 50 -8.72 5.28 -11.13
CA HIS A 50 -8.02 6.08 -10.14
C HIS A 50 -8.67 5.96 -8.76
N GLY A 51 -9.99 6.13 -8.67
CA GLY A 51 -10.73 6.04 -7.41
C GLY A 51 -10.62 4.67 -6.76
N THR A 52 -10.59 3.59 -7.55
CA THR A 52 -10.39 2.22 -7.04
C THR A 52 -8.99 2.06 -6.44
N ILE A 53 -7.95 2.50 -7.15
CA ILE A 53 -6.57 2.45 -6.65
C ILE A 53 -6.43 3.29 -5.38
N GLN A 54 -7.05 4.47 -5.34
CA GLN A 54 -7.04 5.35 -4.19
C GLN A 54 -7.73 4.72 -2.98
N ALA A 55 -8.90 4.09 -3.18
CA ALA A 55 -9.60 3.37 -2.13
C ALA A 55 -8.77 2.21 -1.56
N ILE A 56 -8.14 1.40 -2.43
CA ILE A 56 -7.25 0.31 -2.01
C ILE A 56 -6.05 0.84 -1.23
N ALA A 57 -5.44 1.94 -1.69
CA ALA A 57 -4.30 2.56 -1.00
C ALA A 57 -4.69 3.06 0.40
N LEU A 58 -5.86 3.68 0.56
CA LEU A 58 -6.38 4.11 1.86
C LEU A 58 -6.61 2.92 2.80
N ILE A 59 -7.23 1.85 2.30
CA ILE A 59 -7.43 0.61 3.06
C ILE A 59 -6.08 0.03 3.48
N ASN A 60 -5.10 -0.02 2.58
CA ASN A 60 -3.78 -0.53 2.88
C ASN A 60 -3.02 0.33 3.90
N ALA A 61 -3.14 1.66 3.83
CA ALA A 61 -2.56 2.56 4.82
C ALA A 61 -3.21 2.35 6.21
N ALA A 62 -4.54 2.24 6.25
CA ALA A 62 -5.31 2.10 7.48
C ALA A 62 -5.12 0.73 8.16
N PHE A 63 -5.04 -0.36 7.38
CA PHE A 63 -5.07 -1.73 7.92
C PHE A 63 -3.83 -2.56 7.61
N GLY A 64 -3.06 -2.22 6.58
CA GLY A 64 -1.92 -3.02 6.10
C GLY A 64 -0.85 -3.21 7.17
N HIS A 65 -0.57 -2.18 7.97
CA HIS A 65 0.39 -2.28 9.08
C HIS A 65 -0.07 -3.25 10.18
N ARG A 66 -1.37 -3.35 10.46
CA ARG A 66 -1.93 -4.29 11.44
C ARG A 66 -1.86 -5.73 10.94
N LEU A 67 -2.18 -5.94 9.66
CA LEU A 67 -2.05 -7.23 8.98
C LEU A 67 -0.60 -7.70 8.96
N TYR A 68 0.32 -6.81 8.57
CA TYR A 68 1.75 -7.10 8.54
C TYR A 68 2.29 -7.44 9.93
N ARG A 69 1.90 -6.68 10.97
CA ARG A 69 2.26 -6.99 12.37
C ARG A 69 1.73 -8.36 12.81
N LYS A 70 0.48 -8.69 12.52
CA LYS A 70 -0.10 -10.02 12.82
C LYS A 70 0.68 -11.13 12.12
N TYR A 71 1.01 -10.94 10.84
CA TYR A 71 1.80 -11.89 10.06
C TYR A 71 3.18 -12.15 10.68
N LEU A 72 3.92 -11.09 11.04
CA LEU A 72 5.24 -11.23 11.67
C LEU A 72 5.18 -11.92 13.03
N LEU A 73 4.17 -11.60 13.85
CA LEU A 73 3.96 -12.26 15.15
C LEU A 73 3.64 -13.76 14.97
N MET A 74 2.82 -14.11 13.98
CA MET A 74 2.46 -15.50 13.69
C MET A 74 3.67 -16.29 13.18
N ARG A 75 4.52 -15.67 12.36
CA ARG A 75 5.79 -16.25 11.88
C ARG A 75 6.76 -16.50 13.03
N LEU A 76 6.93 -15.53 13.94
CA LEU A 76 7.78 -15.70 15.13
C LEU A 76 7.29 -16.85 16.01
N ARG A 77 5.98 -16.91 16.28
CA ARG A 77 5.38 -18.01 17.07
C ARG A 77 5.64 -19.38 16.45
N ASN A 78 5.55 -19.51 15.12
CA ASN A 78 5.80 -20.78 14.46
C ASN A 78 7.27 -21.20 14.49
N GLN A 79 8.21 -20.25 14.50
CA GLN A 79 9.65 -20.56 14.68
C GLN A 79 9.93 -21.10 16.08
N ILE A 80 9.36 -20.50 17.12
CA ILE A 80 9.52 -20.95 18.52
C ILE A 80 8.92 -22.36 18.75
N LYS A 81 7.99 -22.80 17.92
CA LYS A 81 7.33 -24.12 18.06
C LYS A 81 8.12 -25.27 17.42
N ILE A 82 9.17 -24.96 16.65
CA ILE A 82 9.97 -25.92 15.88
C ILE A 82 11.34 -26.17 16.55
N ASP A 83 11.79 -25.26 17.43
CA ASP A 83 12.90 -25.45 18.37
C ASP A 83 12.44 -26.10 19.68
#